data_AF-A0A0W0WVF0-F1
#
_entry.id   AF-A0A0W0WVF0-F1
#
_cell.length_a   1.000
_cell.length_b   1.000
_cell.length_c   1.000
_cell.angle_alpha   90.00
_cell.angle_beta   90.00
_cell.angle_gamma   90.00
#
_symmetry.space_group_name_H-M   'P 1'
#
loop_
_entity.id
_entity.type
_entity.pdbx_description
1 polymer ?
#
loop_
_entity_poly.entity_id
_entity_poly.type
_entity_poly.pdbx_seq_one_letter_code
_entity_poly.pdbx_strand_id
1 'polypeptide(L)'
;MNKSFIILFLFCSIFSLAMAADLSNGNYWTCSAHDAENMEWVINSSYEITAIHKAFDECKKQSKIPTSCKVSEAACEEFVNGISTRPKWQCIALDQTAKEWPSNAHADRDDAAIAAKSYCQQHSSFPDTCYINLMTCKNLNSQE
;
A
#
# COMPACT_ATOMS: atom_id res chain seq x y z
N MET A 1 10.20 26.63 55.48
CA MET A 1 10.71 25.32 55.01
C MET A 1 9.49 24.45 54.78
N ASN A 2 9.13 24.00 53.58
CA ASN A 2 9.94 23.25 52.63
C ASN A 2 9.63 23.66 51.17
N LYS A 3 10.55 24.41 50.55
CA LYS A 3 10.49 24.80 49.13
C LYS A 3 10.99 23.68 48.19
N SER A 4 11.41 22.53 48.74
CA SER A 4 12.04 21.45 47.97
C SER A 4 11.10 20.47 47.28
N PHE A 5 9.78 20.48 47.57
CA PHE A 5 8.86 19.52 46.95
C PHE A 5 8.24 19.97 45.62
N ILE A 6 8.30 21.25 45.28
CA ILE A 6 7.73 21.78 44.02
C ILE A 6 8.69 21.62 42.84
N ILE A 7 10.00 21.43 43.09
CA ILE A 7 11.02 21.35 42.04
C ILE A 7 11.10 19.95 41.40
N LEU A 8 10.60 18.90 42.07
CA LEU A 8 10.69 17.52 41.57
C LEU A 8 9.63 17.18 40.50
N PHE A 9 8.54 17.95 40.40
CA PHE A 9 7.47 17.69 39.43
C PHE A 9 7.69 18.36 38.06
N LEU A 10 8.73 19.20 37.92
CA LEU A 10 9.03 19.93 36.69
C LEU A 10 10.07 19.25 35.78
N PHE A 11 10.68 18.14 36.20
CA PHE A 11 11.81 17.54 35.48
C PHE A 11 11.48 16.34 34.58
N CYS A 12 10.25 15.84 34.55
CA CYS A 12 9.87 14.67 33.74
C CYS A 12 9.14 14.98 32.42
N SER A 13 8.95 16.24 32.04
CA SER A 13 8.14 16.60 30.87
C SER A 13 8.93 16.81 29.58
N ILE A 14 10.25 16.63 29.61
CA ILE A 14 11.13 16.79 28.45
C ILE A 14 11.64 15.41 28.07
N PHE A 15 10.99 14.74 27.14
CA PHE A 15 11.57 13.85 26.11
C PHE A 15 10.45 13.09 25.39
N SER A 16 9.57 13.82 24.71
CA SER A 16 8.79 13.27 23.61
C SER A 16 9.14 14.06 22.34
N LEU A 17 10.39 13.94 21.88
CA LEU A 17 10.70 14.22 20.48
C LEU A 17 10.16 13.03 19.67
N ALA A 18 8.86 13.08 19.38
CA ALA A 18 8.32 12.33 18.27
C ALA A 18 8.96 12.90 17.00
N MET A 19 9.92 12.18 16.44
CA MET A 19 10.43 12.44 15.09
C MET A 19 9.29 12.09 14.12
N ALA A 20 8.34 13.01 13.95
CA ALA A 20 7.49 12.99 12.78
C ALA A 20 8.43 13.24 11.59
N ALA A 21 8.61 12.23 10.75
CA ALA A 21 9.25 12.44 9.46
C ALA A 21 8.41 13.50 8.74
N ASP A 22 9.02 14.61 8.39
CA ASP A 22 8.35 15.66 7.64
C ASP A 22 8.06 15.11 6.24
N LEU A 23 6.84 14.61 6.04
CA LEU A 23 6.34 14.12 4.75
C LEU A 23 5.96 15.29 3.82
N SER A 24 6.48 16.50 4.08
CA SER A 24 6.08 17.76 3.45
C SER A 24 6.21 17.81 1.93
N ASN A 25 7.04 16.95 1.33
CA ASN A 25 7.19 16.86 -0.11
C ASN A 25 6.22 15.87 -0.80
N GLY A 26 5.32 15.21 -0.06
CA GLY A 26 4.38 14.23 -0.61
C GLY A 26 5.02 12.92 -1.10
N ASN A 27 6.36 12.83 -1.11
CA ASN A 27 7.10 11.63 -1.46
C ASN A 27 7.42 10.83 -0.21
N TYR A 28 6.96 9.58 -0.15
CA TYR A 28 7.18 8.71 1.00
C TYR A 28 6.97 7.25 0.67
N TRP A 29 7.54 6.40 1.51
CA TRP A 29 7.32 4.97 1.53
C TRP A 29 6.39 4.62 2.67
N THR A 30 5.42 3.78 2.39
CA THR A 30 4.55 3.13 3.36
C THR A 30 4.89 1.65 3.37
N CYS A 31 5.32 1.10 4.50
CA CYS A 31 5.60 -0.33 4.63
C CYS A 31 4.79 -0.92 5.77
N SER A 32 4.34 -2.16 5.61
CA SER A 32 3.64 -2.88 6.67
C SER A 32 4.37 -4.14 7.15
N ALA A 33 4.26 -4.37 8.46
CA ALA A 33 4.71 -5.59 9.12
C ALA A 33 3.51 -6.41 9.56
N HIS A 34 3.63 -7.73 9.51
CA HIS A 34 2.62 -8.65 10.01
C HIS A 34 3.21 -9.68 10.96
N ASP A 35 2.39 -10.15 11.90
CA ASP A 35 2.70 -11.28 12.77
C ASP A 35 1.93 -12.55 12.37
N ALA A 36 2.12 -13.64 13.11
CA ALA A 36 1.43 -14.91 12.86
C ALA A 36 -0.09 -14.87 13.09
N GLU A 37 -0.61 -13.83 13.76
CA GLU A 37 -2.06 -13.60 13.92
C GLU A 37 -2.62 -12.71 12.80
N ASN A 38 -1.80 -12.35 11.80
CA ASN A 38 -2.10 -11.40 10.72
C ASN A 38 -2.44 -9.99 11.22
N MET A 39 -1.99 -9.61 12.41
CA MET A 39 -2.05 -8.22 12.86
C MET A 39 -1.09 -7.39 12.01
N GLU A 40 -1.46 -6.15 11.67
CA GLU A 40 -0.70 -5.29 10.76
C GLU A 40 -0.23 -4.01 11.45
N TRP A 41 1.03 -3.63 11.19
CA TRP A 41 1.60 -2.34 11.59
C TRP A 41 2.16 -1.60 10.39
N VAL A 42 1.55 -0.47 10.06
CA VAL A 42 1.88 0.36 8.89
C VAL A 42 2.70 1.56 9.32
N ILE A 43 3.85 1.78 8.68
CA ILE A 43 4.75 2.90 8.97
C ILE A 43 5.13 3.64 7.69
N ASN A 44 5.16 4.98 7.79
CA ASN A 44 5.61 5.86 6.72
C ASN A 44 7.03 6.37 6.98
N SER A 45 7.83 6.51 5.93
CA SER A 45 9.15 7.15 5.98
C SER A 45 9.56 7.72 4.62
N SER A 46 10.49 8.67 4.59
CA SER A 46 11.07 9.16 3.34
C SER A 46 11.91 8.10 2.60
N TYR A 47 12.32 7.03 3.29
CA TYR A 47 13.15 5.96 2.72
C TYR A 47 12.55 4.59 3.02
N GLU A 48 12.50 3.72 2.01
CA GLU A 48 11.95 2.35 2.09
C GLU A 48 12.54 1.57 3.27
N ILE A 49 13.87 1.43 3.32
CA ILE A 49 14.55 0.65 4.36
C ILE A 49 14.25 1.16 5.79
N THR A 50 14.03 2.47 5.93
CA THR A 50 13.67 3.05 7.23
C THR A 50 12.23 2.71 7.59
N ALA A 51 11.30 2.74 6.63
CA ALA A 51 9.93 2.30 6.85
C ALA A 51 9.87 0.80 7.19
N ILE A 52 10.62 -0.05 6.49
CA ILE A 52 10.75 -1.50 6.77
C ILE A 52 11.20 -1.74 8.20
N HIS A 53 12.33 -1.17 8.61
CA HIS A 53 12.88 -1.40 9.94
C HIS A 53 11.94 -0.91 11.03
N LYS A 54 11.34 0.27 10.86
CA LYS A 54 10.38 0.81 11.83
C LYS A 54 9.11 -0.04 11.92
N ALA A 55 8.56 -0.50 10.80
CA ALA A 55 7.39 -1.39 10.80
C ALA A 55 7.70 -2.70 11.53
N PHE A 56 8.85 -3.30 11.24
CA PHE A 56 9.31 -4.52 11.90
C PHE A 56 9.53 -4.33 13.40
N ASP A 57 10.15 -3.22 13.81
CA ASP A 57 10.38 -2.89 15.21
C ASP A 57 9.07 -2.63 15.95
N GLU A 58 8.11 -1.94 15.33
CA GLU A 58 6.79 -1.70 15.92
C GLU A 58 6.00 -3.01 16.09
N CYS A 59 6.05 -3.89 15.08
CA CYS A 59 5.48 -5.23 15.19
C CYS A 59 6.07 -5.99 16.37
N LYS A 60 7.41 -6.06 16.49
CA LYS A 60 8.05 -6.79 17.62
C LYS A 60 7.68 -6.22 18.98
N LYS A 61 7.43 -4.90 19.04
CA LYS A 61 7.09 -4.20 20.28
C LYS A 61 5.64 -4.43 20.71
N GLN A 62 4.72 -4.51 19.75
CA GLN A 62 3.28 -4.58 20.02
C GLN A 62 2.66 -5.97 19.85
N SER A 63 3.23 -6.82 19.01
CA SER A 63 2.72 -8.18 18.75
C SER A 63 2.82 -9.03 20.00
N LYS A 64 1.85 -9.94 20.16
CA LYS A 64 1.87 -11.00 21.17
C LYS A 64 2.88 -12.10 20.83
N ILE A 65 3.31 -12.18 19.58
CA ILE A 65 4.25 -13.20 19.07
C ILE A 65 5.39 -12.49 18.31
N PRO A 66 6.28 -11.75 18.99
CA PRO A 66 7.29 -10.90 18.35
C PRO A 66 8.22 -11.63 17.37
N THR A 67 8.52 -12.90 17.63
CA THR A 67 9.40 -13.73 16.78
C THR A 67 8.75 -14.09 15.44
N SER A 68 7.44 -13.91 15.31
CA SER A 68 6.70 -14.17 14.07
C SER A 68 6.58 -12.96 13.15
N CYS A 69 6.99 -11.77 13.63
CA CYS A 69 6.96 -10.56 12.84
C CYS A 69 7.75 -10.72 11.55
N LYS A 70 7.18 -10.23 10.45
CA LYS A 70 7.78 -10.21 9.12
C LYS A 70 7.40 -8.93 8.40
N VAL A 71 8.36 -8.40 7.64
CA VAL A 71 8.15 -7.36 6.64
C VAL A 71 8.73 -7.88 5.34
N SER A 72 8.04 -7.68 4.23
CA SER A 72 8.58 -7.93 2.90
C SER A 72 8.67 -6.61 2.13
N GLU A 73 9.61 -6.51 1.19
CA GLU A 73 9.68 -5.37 0.27
C GLU A 73 8.38 -5.24 -0.55
N ALA A 74 7.72 -6.37 -0.86
CA ALA A 74 6.41 -6.37 -1.51
C ALA A 74 5.29 -5.75 -0.65
N ALA A 75 5.47 -5.65 0.67
CA ALA A 75 4.57 -4.96 1.59
C ALA A 75 4.89 -3.46 1.71
N CYS A 76 5.85 -2.95 0.91
CA CYS A 76 6.15 -1.55 0.77
C CYS A 76 5.50 -0.96 -0.48
N GLU A 77 5.10 0.30 -0.37
CA GLU A 77 4.52 1.09 -1.44
C GLU A 77 5.14 2.48 -1.40
N GLU A 78 5.71 2.89 -2.52
CA GLU A 78 6.19 4.26 -2.71
C GLU A 78 5.04 5.14 -3.17
N PHE A 79 5.02 6.35 -2.63
CA PHE A 79 4.13 7.43 -2.99
C PHE A 79 4.99 8.57 -3.53
N VAL A 80 4.66 9.07 -4.71
CA VAL A 80 5.26 10.25 -5.33
C VAL A 80 4.17 11.31 -5.47
N ASN A 81 4.41 12.50 -4.89
CA ASN A 81 3.42 13.57 -4.77
C ASN A 81 2.09 13.11 -4.14
N GLY A 82 2.16 12.17 -3.20
CA GLY A 82 1.00 11.57 -2.53
C GLY A 82 0.27 10.50 -3.34
N ILE A 83 0.75 10.14 -4.53
CA ILE A 83 0.16 9.12 -5.41
C ILE A 83 1.02 7.86 -5.36
N SER A 84 0.40 6.71 -5.11
CA SER A 84 1.08 5.42 -5.15
C SER A 84 1.70 5.15 -6.53
N THR A 85 2.94 4.66 -6.53
CA THR A 85 3.63 4.18 -7.73
C THR A 85 3.36 2.71 -8.02
N ARG A 86 2.66 1.99 -7.12
CA ARG A 86 2.31 0.59 -7.32
C ARG A 86 1.50 0.46 -8.61
N PRO A 87 1.84 -0.47 -9.51
CA PRO A 87 1.10 -0.64 -10.76
C PRO A 87 -0.39 -0.86 -10.49
N LYS A 88 -1.22 -0.14 -11.23
CA LYS A 88 -2.68 -0.21 -11.15
C LYS A 88 -3.23 -0.50 -12.54
N TRP A 89 -3.22 -1.76 -12.93
CA TRP A 89 -3.63 -2.22 -14.24
C TRP A 89 -5.15 -2.26 -14.41
N GLN A 90 -5.62 -1.71 -15.52
CA GLN A 90 -6.99 -1.87 -16.01
C GLN A 90 -6.92 -2.32 -17.46
N CYS A 91 -7.66 -3.36 -17.82
CA CYS A 91 -7.74 -3.87 -19.18
C CYS A 91 -9.16 -3.72 -19.74
N ILE A 92 -9.29 -3.76 -21.07
CA ILE A 92 -10.57 -3.68 -21.76
C ILE A 92 -10.74 -4.92 -22.62
N ALA A 93 -11.80 -5.69 -22.37
CA ALA A 93 -12.25 -6.76 -23.26
C ALA A 93 -13.15 -6.17 -24.35
N LEU A 94 -13.14 -6.84 -25.50
CA LEU A 94 -14.01 -6.53 -26.63
C LEU A 94 -14.82 -7.78 -27.00
N ASP A 95 -16.08 -7.58 -27.38
CA ASP A 95 -16.87 -8.63 -28.04
C ASP A 95 -16.83 -8.46 -29.57
N GLN A 96 -17.52 -9.33 -30.31
CA GLN A 96 -17.57 -9.27 -31.77
C GLN A 96 -18.14 -7.96 -32.34
N THR A 97 -18.85 -7.16 -31.54
CA THR A 97 -19.34 -5.83 -31.95
C THR A 97 -18.37 -4.71 -31.62
N ALA A 98 -17.16 -5.05 -31.15
CA ALA A 98 -16.15 -4.13 -30.64
C ALA A 98 -16.66 -3.26 -29.48
N LYS A 99 -17.66 -3.73 -28.73
CA LYS A 99 -18.09 -3.07 -27.50
C LYS A 99 -17.05 -3.28 -26.41
N GLU A 100 -16.71 -2.20 -25.72
CA GLU A 100 -15.72 -2.17 -24.65
C GLU A 100 -16.28 -2.60 -23.29
N TRP A 101 -15.51 -3.44 -22.60
CA TRP A 101 -15.84 -3.98 -21.28
C TRP A 101 -14.60 -3.87 -20.37
N PRO A 102 -14.44 -2.75 -19.64
CA PRO A 102 -13.29 -2.51 -18.77
C PRO A 102 -13.35 -3.36 -17.49
N SER A 103 -12.20 -3.81 -17.00
CA SER A 103 -12.07 -4.37 -15.66
C SER A 103 -12.09 -3.28 -14.59
N ASN A 104 -12.15 -3.69 -13.32
CA ASN A 104 -11.64 -2.88 -12.23
C ASN A 104 -10.11 -2.76 -12.31
N ALA A 105 -9.52 -2.01 -11.38
CA ALA A 105 -8.09 -1.88 -11.27
C ALA A 105 -7.47 -3.03 -10.45
N HIS A 106 -6.36 -3.57 -10.91
CA HIS A 106 -5.62 -4.67 -10.27
C HIS A 106 -4.12 -4.34 -10.14
N ALA A 107 -3.44 -5.01 -9.21
CA ALA A 107 -1.99 -4.86 -9.06
C ALA A 107 -1.21 -5.55 -10.20
N ASP A 108 -1.76 -6.63 -10.73
CA ASP A 108 -1.18 -7.41 -11.82
C ASP A 108 -1.97 -7.23 -13.13
N ARG A 109 -1.26 -7.23 -14.26
CA ARG A 109 -1.84 -7.02 -15.58
C ARG A 109 -2.70 -8.21 -16.03
N ASP A 110 -2.25 -9.43 -15.75
CA ASP A 110 -2.93 -10.63 -16.20
C ASP A 110 -4.22 -10.84 -15.40
N ASP A 111 -4.22 -10.48 -14.11
CA ASP A 111 -5.43 -10.42 -13.30
C ASP A 111 -6.47 -9.43 -13.87
N ALA A 112 -6.03 -8.23 -14.26
CA ALA A 112 -6.91 -7.25 -14.93
C ALA A 112 -7.45 -7.78 -16.27
N ALA A 113 -6.62 -8.48 -17.05
CA ALA A 113 -7.02 -9.09 -18.31
C ALA A 113 -8.10 -10.18 -18.10
N ILE A 114 -7.90 -11.07 -17.13
CA ILE A 114 -8.86 -12.12 -16.76
C ILE A 114 -10.17 -11.49 -16.28
N ALA A 115 -10.08 -10.48 -15.41
CA ALA A 115 -11.25 -9.77 -14.88
C ALA A 115 -12.06 -9.09 -16.00
N ALA A 116 -11.40 -8.39 -16.92
CA ALA A 116 -12.06 -7.73 -18.06
C ALA A 116 -12.75 -8.75 -18.97
N LYS A 117 -12.08 -9.87 -19.29
CA LYS A 117 -12.68 -10.95 -20.10
C LYS A 117 -13.92 -11.53 -19.42
N SER A 118 -13.82 -11.84 -18.12
CA SER A 118 -14.95 -12.38 -17.35
C SER A 118 -16.11 -11.38 -17.30
N TYR A 119 -15.82 -10.09 -17.13
CA TYR A 119 -16.83 -9.04 -17.13
C TYR A 119 -17.59 -8.98 -18.46
N CYS A 120 -16.87 -9.02 -19.59
CA CYS A 120 -17.47 -9.12 -20.92
C CYS A 120 -18.35 -10.36 -21.05
N GLN A 121 -17.85 -11.54 -20.64
CA GLN A 121 -18.59 -12.80 -20.75
C GLN A 121 -19.88 -12.82 -19.93
N GLN A 122 -19.95 -12.05 -18.84
CA GLN A 122 -21.14 -11.97 -17.99
C GLN A 122 -22.18 -10.98 -18.50
N HIS A 123 -21.79 -9.95 -19.27
CA HIS A 123 -22.66 -8.81 -19.58
C HIS A 123 -22.87 -8.57 -21.08
N SER A 124 -22.01 -9.10 -21.95
CA SER A 124 -22.17 -8.98 -23.38
C SER A 124 -23.31 -9.87 -23.88
N SER A 125 -23.99 -9.39 -24.93
CA SER A 125 -24.93 -10.21 -25.70
C SER A 125 -24.24 -11.30 -26.53
N PHE A 126 -22.90 -11.27 -26.63
CA PHE A 126 -22.08 -12.21 -27.38
C PHE A 126 -20.92 -12.76 -26.53
N PRO A 127 -21.21 -13.47 -25.42
CA PRO A 127 -20.22 -13.82 -24.41
C PRO A 127 -19.07 -14.71 -24.94
N ASP A 128 -19.35 -15.61 -25.87
CA ASP A 128 -18.34 -16.51 -26.45
C ASP A 128 -17.31 -15.80 -27.33
N THR A 129 -17.60 -14.55 -27.73
CA THR A 129 -16.73 -13.74 -28.59
C THR A 129 -15.83 -12.79 -27.80
N CYS A 130 -15.98 -12.75 -26.48
CA CYS A 130 -15.20 -11.89 -25.61
C CYS A 130 -13.71 -12.25 -25.67
N TYR A 131 -12.90 -11.29 -26.11
CA TYR A 131 -11.46 -11.41 -26.19
C TYR A 131 -10.76 -10.24 -25.52
N ILE A 132 -9.50 -10.49 -25.14
CA ILE A 132 -8.59 -9.48 -24.60
C ILE A 132 -7.40 -9.38 -25.53
N ASN A 133 -6.98 -8.15 -25.81
CA ASN A 133 -5.67 -7.85 -26.33
C ASN A 133 -4.89 -7.16 -25.21
N LEU A 134 -3.72 -7.69 -24.81
CA LEU A 134 -2.94 -7.10 -23.72
C LEU A 134 -2.48 -5.66 -24.00
N MET A 135 -2.53 -5.20 -25.25
CA MET A 135 -2.30 -3.80 -25.61
C MET A 135 -3.42 -2.85 -25.13
N THR A 136 -4.61 -3.37 -24.78
CA THR A 136 -5.70 -2.57 -24.18
C THR A 136 -5.54 -2.41 -22.67
N CYS A 137 -4.54 -3.07 -22.07
CA CYS A 137 -4.21 -2.92 -20.67
C CYS A 137 -3.37 -1.67 -20.43
N LYS A 138 -3.78 -0.85 -19.47
CA LYS A 138 -3.09 0.37 -19.07
C LYS A 138 -2.78 0.34 -17.58
N ASN A 139 -1.57 0.74 -17.21
CA ASN A 139 -1.23 1.03 -15.83
C ASN A 139 -1.69 2.46 -15.53
N LEU A 140 -2.72 2.61 -14.70
CA LEU A 140 -3.29 3.91 -14.33
C LEU A 140 -2.33 4.77 -13.49
N ASN A 141 -1.29 4.16 -12.93
CA ASN A 141 -0.26 4.83 -12.14
C ASN A 141 1.05 5.03 -12.92
N SER A 142 1.13 4.63 -14.19
CA SER A 142 2.32 4.95 -14.99
C SER A 142 2.37 6.46 -15.25
N GLN A 143 3.46 7.10 -14.84
CA GLN A 143 3.80 8.43 -15.30
C GLN A 143 4.36 8.29 -16.72
N GLU A 144 3.57 8.66 -17.73
CA GLU A 144 4.06 8.84 -19.12
C GLU A 144 4.94 10.09 -19.24
#